data_AF-A0A2M7SJF7-F1
#
_entry.id   AF-A0A2M7SJF7-F1
#
_cell.length_a   1.000
_cell.length_b   1.000
_cell.length_c   1.000
_cell.angle_alpha   90.00
_cell.angle_beta   90.00
_cell.angle_gamma   90.00
#
_symmetry.space_group_name_H-M   'P 1'
#
loop_
_entity.id
_entity.type
_entity.pdbx_description
1 polymer ?
#
loop_
_entity_poly.entity_id
_entity_poly.type
_entity_poly.pdbx_seq_one_letter_code
_entity_poly.pdbx_strand_id
1 'polypeptide(L)'
;MRIDRLETHVEEMFNMSLGEFIREKIERENLYDYEIARILNVSNEIIGKLRKDYGIKKATHFVRRFEENYGHGSIATFKRTIENPHATLTDVAGYFGFSRENARLVYKKIYGFPYTETHKRKQEIKRRLREELRPQKSTRSKGKRLSCEISSMENAKTSEVYLHNPSQ
;
A
#
# COMPACT_ATOMS: atom_id res chain seq x y z
N MET A 1 1.67 1.01 -44.10
CA MET A 1 0.27 0.87 -43.65
C MET A 1 -0.31 2.27 -43.46
N ARG A 2 -1.50 2.57 -43.98
CA ARG A 2 -2.18 3.87 -43.73
C ARG A 2 -2.76 3.85 -42.32
N ILE A 3 -2.73 4.99 -41.62
CA ILE A 3 -3.19 5.10 -40.22
C ILE A 3 -4.69 4.76 -40.12
N ASP A 4 -5.51 5.20 -41.07
CA ASP A 4 -6.95 4.92 -41.08
C ASP A 4 -7.25 3.41 -41.09
N ARG A 5 -6.44 2.62 -41.80
CA ARG A 5 -6.58 1.14 -41.80
C ARG A 5 -6.18 0.53 -40.44
N LEU A 6 -5.27 1.16 -39.72
CA LEU A 6 -4.87 0.73 -38.38
C LEU A 6 -5.97 1.03 -37.37
N GLU A 7 -6.59 2.20 -37.46
CA GLU A 7 -7.73 2.58 -36.62
C GLU A 7 -8.89 1.59 -36.80
N THR A 8 -9.32 1.34 -38.04
CA THR A 8 -10.37 0.35 -38.32
C THR A 8 -10.03 -1.03 -37.78
N HIS A 9 -8.79 -1.50 -37.96
CA HIS A 9 -8.37 -2.81 -37.45
C HIS A 9 -8.44 -2.92 -35.92
N VAL A 10 -8.05 -1.86 -35.20
CA VAL A 10 -8.11 -1.83 -33.74
C VAL A 10 -9.55 -1.74 -33.25
N GLU A 11 -10.37 -0.95 -33.91
CA GLU A 11 -11.81 -0.84 -33.61
C GLU A 11 -12.51 -2.19 -33.79
N GLU A 12 -12.27 -2.88 -34.89
CA GLU A 12 -12.87 -4.20 -35.17
C GLU A 12 -12.42 -5.28 -34.18
N MET A 13 -11.14 -5.29 -33.79
CA MET A 13 -10.59 -6.35 -32.93
C MET A 13 -10.81 -6.11 -31.43
N PHE A 14 -10.72 -4.86 -30.98
CA PHE A 14 -10.67 -4.51 -29.56
C PHE A 14 -11.86 -3.65 -29.12
N ASN A 15 -12.72 -3.22 -30.04
CA ASN A 15 -13.90 -2.40 -29.78
C ASN A 15 -13.55 -1.11 -28.99
N MET A 16 -12.43 -0.48 -29.36
CA MET A 16 -11.93 0.77 -28.79
C MET A 16 -11.12 1.53 -29.84
N SER A 17 -10.94 2.84 -29.63
CA SER A 17 -10.12 3.64 -30.54
C SER A 17 -8.63 3.28 -30.43
N LEU A 18 -7.86 3.55 -31.50
CA LEU A 18 -6.41 3.33 -31.52
C LEU A 18 -5.68 4.05 -30.38
N GLY A 19 -6.09 5.27 -30.07
CA GLY A 19 -5.52 6.05 -28.97
C GLY A 19 -5.81 5.43 -27.60
N GLU A 20 -7.04 4.95 -27.38
CA GLU A 20 -7.42 4.25 -26.16
C GLU A 20 -6.69 2.92 -26.00
N PHE A 21 -6.56 2.16 -27.08
CA PHE A 21 -5.80 0.92 -27.10
C PHE A 21 -4.34 1.15 -26.68
N ILE A 22 -3.65 2.11 -27.30
CA ILE A 22 -2.26 2.42 -26.95
C ILE A 22 -2.17 2.89 -25.49
N ARG A 23 -3.12 3.71 -25.03
CA ARG A 23 -3.15 4.18 -23.64
C ARG A 23 -3.33 3.02 -22.66
N GLU A 24 -4.29 2.13 -22.91
CA GLU A 24 -4.55 0.98 -22.04
C GLU A 24 -3.34 0.04 -21.98
N LYS A 25 -2.74 -0.29 -23.13
CA LYS A 25 -1.56 -1.16 -23.19
C LYS A 25 -0.35 -0.59 -22.46
N ILE A 26 -0.18 0.73 -22.46
CA ILE A 26 0.91 1.39 -21.75
C ILE A 26 0.60 1.60 -20.26
N GLU A 27 -0.56 2.10 -19.91
CA GLU A 27 -0.86 2.52 -18.53
C GLU A 27 -1.31 1.35 -17.66
N ARG A 28 -2.03 0.38 -18.23
CA ARG A 28 -2.58 -0.77 -17.53
C ARG A 28 -1.67 -1.98 -17.61
N GLU A 29 -1.17 -2.28 -18.81
CA GLU A 29 -0.32 -3.45 -19.07
C GLU A 29 1.18 -3.14 -19.05
N ASN A 30 1.57 -1.85 -19.00
CA ASN A 30 2.97 -1.39 -18.99
C ASN A 30 3.82 -1.97 -20.13
N LEU A 31 3.22 -2.15 -21.31
CA LEU A 31 3.88 -2.60 -22.53
C LEU A 31 4.69 -1.49 -23.17
N TYR A 32 5.83 -1.85 -23.76
CA TYR A 32 6.66 -0.94 -24.55
C TYR A 32 6.13 -0.77 -25.98
N ASP A 33 6.53 0.34 -26.60
CA ASP A 33 6.18 0.67 -27.99
C ASP A 33 6.47 -0.51 -28.97
N TYR A 34 7.54 -1.29 -28.76
CA TYR A 34 7.86 -2.46 -29.60
C TYR A 34 6.96 -3.67 -29.35
N GLU A 35 6.41 -3.85 -28.15
CA GLU A 35 5.50 -4.95 -27.82
C GLU A 35 4.12 -4.66 -28.43
N ILE A 36 3.67 -3.42 -28.31
CA ILE A 36 2.45 -2.92 -28.96
C ILE A 36 2.60 -3.02 -30.49
N ALA A 37 3.76 -2.67 -31.03
CA ALA A 37 4.04 -2.79 -32.45
C ALA A 37 3.97 -4.25 -32.93
N ARG A 38 4.42 -5.22 -32.12
CA ARG A 38 4.25 -6.65 -32.41
C ARG A 38 2.79 -7.08 -32.40
N ILE A 39 1.99 -6.60 -31.44
CA ILE A 39 0.55 -6.92 -31.37
C ILE A 39 -0.18 -6.43 -32.62
N LEU A 40 0.13 -5.21 -33.06
CA LEU A 40 -0.49 -4.56 -34.22
C LEU A 40 0.19 -4.90 -35.55
N ASN A 41 1.26 -5.71 -35.52
CA ASN A 41 2.11 -6.05 -36.67
C ASN A 41 2.57 -4.82 -37.48
N VAL A 42 3.02 -3.78 -36.78
CA VAL A 42 3.55 -2.53 -37.36
C VAL A 42 4.97 -2.27 -36.87
N SER A 43 5.60 -1.22 -37.42
CA SER A 43 6.91 -0.78 -36.95
C SER A 43 6.80 -0.01 -35.63
N ASN A 44 7.84 -0.12 -34.79
CA ASN A 44 7.92 0.56 -33.49
C ASN A 44 7.86 2.10 -33.65
N GLU A 45 8.42 2.62 -34.75
CA GLU A 45 8.41 4.05 -35.07
C GLU A 45 7.00 4.61 -35.23
N ILE A 46 6.08 3.83 -35.80
CA ILE A 46 4.67 4.25 -35.98
C ILE A 46 4.00 4.38 -34.62
N ILE A 47 4.13 3.37 -33.76
CA ILE A 47 3.57 3.41 -32.39
C ILE A 47 4.20 4.56 -31.59
N GLY A 48 5.51 4.74 -31.69
CA GLY A 48 6.22 5.83 -31.02
C GLY A 48 5.76 7.22 -31.47
N LYS A 49 5.35 7.37 -32.74
CA LYS A 49 4.76 8.61 -33.28
C LYS A 49 3.33 8.79 -32.77
N LEU A 50 2.46 7.79 -32.95
CA LEU A 50 1.06 7.81 -32.46
C LEU A 50 0.97 8.12 -30.98
N ARG A 51 1.82 7.47 -30.16
CA ARG A 51 1.89 7.71 -28.72
C ARG A 51 2.18 9.19 -28.41
N LYS A 52 3.08 9.83 -29.16
CA LYS A 52 3.39 11.27 -29.01
C LYS A 52 2.21 12.13 -29.46
N ASP A 53 1.59 11.79 -30.59
CA ASP A 53 0.46 12.53 -31.15
C ASP A 53 -0.74 12.50 -30.19
N TYR A 54 -0.98 11.39 -29.48
CA TYR A 54 -1.99 11.28 -28.44
C TYR A 54 -1.55 11.80 -27.06
N GLY A 55 -0.33 12.33 -26.91
CA GLY A 55 0.18 12.85 -25.63
C GLY A 55 0.43 11.79 -24.55
N ILE A 56 0.58 10.52 -24.91
CA ILE A 56 0.73 9.40 -23.99
C ILE A 56 2.20 9.25 -23.56
N LYS A 57 2.45 9.07 -22.26
CA LYS A 57 3.81 8.86 -21.74
C LYS A 57 4.30 7.44 -22.03
N LYS A 58 5.62 7.23 -22.05
CA LYS A 58 6.18 5.87 -22.22
C LYS A 58 5.93 5.00 -20.98
N ALA A 59 5.81 3.70 -21.19
CA ALA A 59 5.84 2.72 -20.12
C ALA A 59 7.13 2.87 -19.30
N THR A 60 7.01 2.72 -17.98
CA THR A 60 8.16 2.89 -17.10
C THR A 60 8.87 1.56 -16.90
N HIS A 61 10.21 1.57 -16.97
CA HIS A 61 11.02 0.38 -16.65
C HIS A 61 10.88 -0.08 -15.20
N PHE A 62 10.38 0.80 -14.32
CA PHE A 62 10.25 0.52 -12.91
C PHE A 62 9.28 -0.62 -12.62
N VAL A 63 8.05 -0.54 -13.16
CA VAL A 63 6.99 -1.54 -12.93
C VAL A 63 7.50 -2.93 -13.34
N ARG A 64 8.07 -3.04 -14.55
CA ARG A 64 8.58 -4.31 -15.05
C ARG A 64 9.72 -4.88 -14.20
N ARG A 65 10.73 -4.07 -13.87
CA ARG A 65 11.84 -4.51 -13.00
C ARG A 65 11.37 -4.90 -11.60
N PHE A 66 10.33 -4.23 -11.10
CA PHE A 66 9.75 -4.57 -9.82
C PHE A 66 9.06 -5.94 -9.88
N GLU A 67 8.28 -6.21 -10.92
CA GLU A 67 7.65 -7.53 -11.12
C GLU A 67 8.67 -8.64 -11.41
N GLU A 68 9.73 -8.35 -12.17
CA GLU A 68 10.84 -9.28 -12.40
C GLU A 68 11.53 -9.68 -11.08
N ASN A 69 11.72 -8.72 -10.16
CA ASN A 69 12.42 -8.95 -8.90
C ASN A 69 11.56 -9.58 -7.80
N TYR A 70 10.28 -9.21 -7.71
CA TYR A 70 9.38 -9.60 -6.61
C TYR A 70 8.24 -10.53 -7.04
N GLY A 71 8.21 -10.92 -8.31
CA GLY A 71 7.17 -11.77 -8.89
C GLY A 71 6.06 -10.98 -9.59
N HIS A 72 5.38 -11.66 -10.51
CA HIS A 72 4.26 -11.10 -11.25
C HIS A 72 3.11 -10.71 -10.31
N GLY A 73 2.49 -9.54 -10.54
CA GLY A 73 1.43 -9.02 -9.67
C GLY A 73 1.92 -8.41 -8.35
N SER A 74 3.25 -8.29 -8.16
CA SER A 74 3.83 -7.61 -7.00
C SER A 74 3.43 -6.13 -6.93
N ILE A 75 3.29 -5.44 -8.06
CA ILE A 75 2.81 -4.04 -8.09
C ILE A 75 1.35 -3.95 -7.64
N ALA A 76 0.48 -4.85 -8.11
CA ALA A 76 -0.91 -4.91 -7.68
C ALA A 76 -1.01 -5.19 -6.18
N THR A 77 -0.17 -6.10 -5.68
CA THR A 77 -0.08 -6.41 -4.24
C THR A 77 0.42 -5.21 -3.45
N PHE A 78 1.43 -4.48 -3.96
CA PHE A 78 1.94 -3.26 -3.34
C PHE A 78 0.83 -2.21 -3.21
N LYS A 79 0.08 -1.95 -4.28
CA LYS A 79 -1.05 -1.01 -4.31
C LYS A 79 -2.13 -1.42 -3.30
N ARG A 80 -2.56 -2.69 -3.32
CA ARG A 80 -3.57 -3.22 -2.40
C ARG A 80 -3.16 -3.04 -0.93
N THR A 81 -1.91 -3.36 -0.60
CA THR A 81 -1.42 -3.25 0.77
C THR A 81 -1.31 -1.78 1.19
N ILE A 82 -0.82 -0.88 0.34
CA ILE A 82 -0.68 0.54 0.70
C ILE A 82 -2.02 1.29 0.73
N GLU A 83 -3.02 0.85 -0.01
CA GLU A 83 -4.35 1.45 0.00
C GLU A 83 -5.15 1.11 1.27
N ASN A 84 -4.81 0.02 1.96
CA ASN A 84 -5.40 -0.30 3.26
C ASN A 84 -5.13 0.85 4.27
N PRO A 85 -6.17 1.46 4.87
CA PRO A 85 -6.02 2.58 5.82
C PRO A 85 -5.17 2.24 7.06
N HIS A 86 -5.15 0.97 7.45
CA HIS A 86 -4.42 0.50 8.63
C HIS A 86 -2.97 0.18 8.33
N ALA A 87 -2.66 -0.24 7.10
CA ALA A 87 -1.32 -0.59 6.68
C ALA A 87 -0.41 0.63 6.54
N THR A 88 0.85 0.41 6.91
CA THR A 88 1.94 1.38 6.88
C THR A 88 2.98 0.97 5.84
N LEU A 89 3.92 1.89 5.53
CA LEU A 89 5.07 1.55 4.70
C LEU A 89 5.93 0.43 5.29
N THR A 90 5.92 0.26 6.61
CA THR A 90 6.65 -0.83 7.29
C THR A 90 6.03 -2.19 6.97
N ASP A 91 4.69 -2.28 6.96
CA ASP A 91 3.99 -3.53 6.66
C ASP A 91 4.23 -3.96 5.22
N VAL A 92 4.19 -2.99 4.28
CA VAL A 92 4.55 -3.23 2.88
C VAL A 92 6.01 -3.66 2.75
N ALA A 93 6.91 -2.99 3.44
CA ALA A 93 8.34 -3.31 3.42
C ALA A 93 8.61 -4.73 3.93
N GLY A 94 7.94 -5.15 5.00
CA GLY A 94 8.01 -6.51 5.54
C GLY A 94 7.50 -7.55 4.55
N TYR A 95 6.40 -7.28 3.84
CA TYR A 95 5.87 -8.20 2.82
C TYR A 95 6.86 -8.48 1.68
N PHE A 96 7.54 -7.44 1.19
CA PHE A 96 8.49 -7.57 0.08
C PHE A 96 9.93 -7.84 0.51
N GLY A 97 10.21 -7.90 1.82
CA GLY A 97 11.55 -8.15 2.35
C GLY A 97 12.55 -7.01 2.11
N PHE A 98 12.10 -5.75 2.03
CA PHE A 98 12.99 -4.59 1.89
C PHE A 98 12.80 -3.56 3.01
N SER A 99 13.59 -2.48 3.00
CA SER A 99 13.51 -1.44 4.04
C SER A 99 12.30 -0.50 3.84
N ARG A 100 11.79 0.08 4.94
CA ARG A 100 10.73 1.10 4.90
C ARG A 100 11.06 2.28 3.96
N GLU A 101 12.33 2.68 3.91
CA GLU A 101 12.77 3.76 3.03
C GLU A 101 12.68 3.35 1.55
N ASN A 102 13.02 2.09 1.23
CA ASN A 102 12.80 1.58 -0.12
C ASN A 102 11.30 1.56 -0.48
N ALA A 103 10.43 1.17 0.47
CA ALA A 103 8.98 1.26 0.30
C ALA A 103 8.52 2.68 -0.07
N ARG A 104 9.10 3.69 0.58
CA ARG A 104 8.82 5.12 0.31
C ARG A 104 9.26 5.52 -1.09
N LEU A 105 10.42 5.05 -1.55
CA LEU A 105 10.92 5.30 -2.90
C LEU A 105 10.05 4.64 -3.97
N VAL A 106 9.70 3.37 -3.77
CA VAL A 106 8.77 2.61 -4.62
C VAL A 106 7.43 3.33 -4.70
N TYR A 107 6.88 3.77 -3.55
CA TYR A 107 5.64 4.54 -3.50
C TYR A 107 5.71 5.78 -4.40
N LYS A 108 6.77 6.59 -4.26
CA LYS A 108 6.96 7.79 -5.06
C LYS A 108 7.07 7.48 -6.56
N LYS A 109 7.67 6.35 -6.93
CA LYS A 109 7.80 5.91 -8.33
C LYS A 109 6.46 5.47 -8.92
N ILE A 110 5.60 4.81 -8.15
CA ILE A 110 4.29 4.33 -8.60
C ILE A 110 3.27 5.46 -8.67
N TYR A 111 3.19 6.28 -7.62
CA TYR A 111 2.14 7.30 -7.49
C TYR A 111 2.55 8.69 -7.98
N GLY A 112 3.85 8.93 -8.19
CA GLY A 112 4.37 10.22 -8.68
C GLY A 112 4.47 11.31 -7.62
N PHE A 113 4.04 11.07 -6.37
CA PHE A 113 4.12 12.03 -5.27
C PHE A 113 4.59 11.37 -3.95
N PRO A 114 5.05 12.15 -2.96
CA PRO A 114 5.55 11.61 -1.69
C PRO A 114 4.44 10.99 -0.82
N TYR A 115 4.78 9.91 -0.11
CA TYR A 115 3.85 9.22 0.81
C TYR A 115 3.31 10.10 1.95
N THR A 116 4.00 11.20 2.28
CA THR A 116 3.61 12.13 3.35
C THR A 116 2.17 12.63 3.20
N GLU A 117 1.73 12.88 1.97
CA GLU A 117 0.36 13.35 1.69
C GLU A 117 -0.68 12.27 2.02
N THR A 118 -0.41 11.03 1.62
CA THR A 118 -1.25 9.87 1.93
C THR A 118 -1.27 9.57 3.43
N HIS A 119 -0.12 9.70 4.09
CA HIS A 119 -0.02 9.50 5.53
C HIS A 119 -0.87 10.51 6.32
N LYS A 120 -0.86 11.79 5.94
CA LYS A 120 -1.72 12.83 6.55
C LYS A 120 -3.20 12.46 6.40
N ARG A 121 -3.64 12.03 5.22
CA ARG A 121 -5.02 11.58 4.97
C ARG A 121 -5.39 10.38 5.85
N LYS A 122 -4.52 9.39 5.96
CA LYS A 122 -4.74 8.22 6.84
C LYS A 122 -4.81 8.60 8.32
N GLN A 123 -3.97 9.53 8.76
CA GLN A 123 -3.98 10.06 10.13
C GLN A 123 -5.31 10.74 10.46
N GLU A 124 -5.84 11.54 9.52
CA GLU A 124 -7.14 12.21 9.69
C GLU A 124 -8.28 11.20 9.82
N ILE A 125 -8.31 10.16 8.98
CA ILE A 125 -9.30 9.08 9.07
C ILE A 125 -9.19 8.36 10.43
N LYS A 126 -7.97 8.04 10.87
CA LYS A 126 -7.74 7.40 12.19
C LYS A 126 -8.17 8.30 13.34
N ARG A 127 -7.98 9.61 13.24
CA ARG A 127 -8.42 10.59 14.25
C ARG A 127 -9.95 10.60 14.35
N ARG A 128 -10.65 10.71 13.22
CA ARG A 128 -12.12 10.67 13.17
C ARG A 128 -12.68 9.38 13.73
N LEU A 129 -12.13 8.22 13.33
CA LEU A 129 -12.52 6.93 13.88
C LEU A 129 -12.36 6.86 15.41
N ARG A 130 -11.26 7.41 15.94
CA ARG A 130 -11.03 7.46 17.40
C ARG A 130 -12.01 8.38 18.12
N GLU A 131 -12.43 9.46 17.49
CA GLU A 131 -13.42 10.39 18.05
C GLU A 131 -14.82 9.76 18.06
N GLU A 132 -15.20 9.04 17.01
CA GLU A 132 -16.45 8.29 16.93
C GLU A 132 -16.49 7.12 17.92
N LEU A 133 -15.37 6.41 18.10
CA LEU A 133 -15.23 5.28 19.03
C LEU A 133 -14.99 5.71 20.48
N ARG A 134 -14.93 7.01 20.80
CA ARG A 134 -14.90 7.43 22.19
C ARG A 134 -16.22 7.01 22.84
N PRO A 135 -16.22 6.14 23.87
CA PRO A 135 -17.41 5.98 24.68
C PRO A 135 -17.77 7.36 25.20
N GLN A 136 -19.03 7.78 25.02
CA GLN A 136 -19.57 8.95 25.70
C GLN A 136 -19.16 8.79 27.16
N LYS A 137 -18.28 9.68 27.64
CA LYS A 137 -17.82 9.65 29.03
C LYS A 137 -19.07 9.74 29.89
N SER A 138 -19.53 8.62 30.42
CA SER A 138 -20.43 8.60 31.55
C SER A 138 -19.78 9.50 32.60
N THR A 139 -20.54 10.50 33.01
CA THR A 139 -20.18 11.45 34.06
C THR A 139 -19.45 10.73 35.17
N ARG A 140 -18.19 11.10 35.38
CA ARG A 140 -17.35 10.64 36.49
C ARG A 140 -18.03 11.11 37.78
N SER A 141 -18.89 10.28 38.36
CA SER A 141 -19.39 10.46 39.72
C SER A 141 -18.18 10.50 40.64
N LYS A 142 -17.95 11.68 41.25
CA LYS A 142 -16.94 11.89 42.28
C LYS A 142 -17.30 11.01 43.49
N GLY A 143 -16.83 9.77 43.50
CA GLY A 143 -16.83 8.90 44.67
C GLY A 143 -15.91 9.50 45.73
N LYS A 144 -16.50 9.90 46.85
CA LYS A 144 -15.87 10.42 48.05
C LYS A 144 -14.66 9.58 48.48
N ARG A 145 -13.56 10.25 48.83
CA ARG A 145 -12.53 9.71 49.72
C ARG A 145 -13.20 9.31 51.04
N LEU A 146 -13.08 8.04 51.42
CA LEU A 146 -13.24 7.59 52.80
C LEU A 146 -11.90 7.01 53.22
N SER A 147 -11.19 7.80 54.02
CA SER A 147 -10.10 7.39 54.89
C SER A 147 -10.62 6.44 55.97
N CYS A 148 -9.95 5.32 56.17
CA CYS A 148 -9.95 4.63 57.47
C CYS A 148 -8.54 4.10 57.72
N GLU A 149 -7.75 4.92 58.38
CA GLU A 149 -6.70 4.47 59.27
C GLU A 149 -7.38 3.69 60.41
N ILE A 150 -7.05 2.41 60.56
CA ILE A 150 -7.02 1.79 61.88
C ILE A 150 -5.70 1.03 61.97
N SER A 151 -4.77 1.69 62.66
CA SER A 151 -3.56 1.10 63.21
C SER A 151 -3.92 0.14 64.36
N SER A 152 -3.02 -0.82 64.59
CA SER A 152 -2.77 -1.53 65.85
C SER A 152 -3.56 -2.82 66.08
N MET A 153 -2.93 -3.97 65.78
CA MET A 153 -2.54 -4.92 66.84
C MET A 153 -1.28 -5.67 66.39
N GLU A 154 -0.26 -5.47 67.22
CA GLU A 154 1.08 -6.01 67.19
C GLU A 154 1.16 -7.51 67.53
N ASN A 155 2.21 -8.13 67.00
CA ASN A 155 3.07 -9.14 67.63
C ASN A 155 2.46 -10.47 68.08
N ALA A 156 2.82 -11.55 67.38
CA ALA A 156 3.60 -12.64 67.98
C ALA A 156 3.98 -13.73 66.95
N LYS A 157 5.28 -14.05 66.96
CA LYS A 157 5.90 -15.35 66.61
C LYS A 157 6.12 -15.66 65.13
N THR A 158 7.21 -15.08 64.64
CA THR A 158 8.32 -15.83 64.03
C THR A 158 8.71 -17.00 64.93
N SER A 159 8.79 -18.22 64.40
CA SER A 159 9.86 -19.20 64.62
C SER A 159 9.51 -20.53 63.94
N GLU A 160 10.48 -21.07 63.19
CA GLU A 160 10.72 -22.51 63.03
C GLU A 160 9.72 -23.30 62.15
N VAL A 161 10.07 -24.15 61.18
CA VAL A 161 11.23 -25.02 60.89
C VAL A 161 11.19 -25.28 59.37
N TYR A 162 12.23 -24.99 58.59
CA TYR A 162 13.19 -25.96 58.03
C TYR A 162 12.63 -27.28 57.43
N LEU A 163 13.13 -27.60 56.22
CA LEU A 163 13.15 -28.92 55.53
C LEU A 163 11.83 -29.28 54.80
N HIS A 164 11.79 -29.72 53.54
CA HIS A 164 12.77 -30.43 52.73
C HIS A 164 12.33 -30.39 51.25
N ASN A 165 13.27 -30.12 50.33
CA ASN A 165 13.28 -30.74 48.99
C ASN A 165 13.90 -32.15 49.15
N PRO A 166 13.48 -33.15 48.35
CA PRO A 166 14.25 -33.52 47.15
C PRO A 166 13.31 -33.86 45.96
N SER A 167 13.57 -33.39 44.74
CA SER A 167 14.44 -34.03 43.73
C SER A 167 14.12 -35.51 43.47
N GLN A 168 13.35 -35.80 42.42
CA GLN A 168 13.82 -36.30 41.11
C GLN A 168 12.66 -36.34 40.10
#